data_AF-A0A2H0L264-F1
#
_entry.id   AF-A0A2H0L264-F1
#
_cell.length_a   1.000
_cell.length_b   1.000
_cell.length_c   1.000
_cell.angle_alpha   90.00
_cell.angle_beta   90.00
_cell.angle_gamma   90.00
#
_symmetry.space_group_name_H-M   'P 1'
#
loop_
_entity.id
_entity.type
_entity.pdbx_description
1 polymer ?
#
loop_
_entity_poly.entity_id
_entity_poly.type
_entity_poly.pdbx_seq_one_letter_code
_entity_poly.pdbx_strand_id
1 'polypeptide(L)'
;MDTSKSIKKRIQLLKAKYDALKQGKESLLAMIDEVEVPENVYNSNAIENSTLTLKETEKILLEQEVSRAVSVREVFEAKNLARVIEYKRNNHQRLELTKENIVLLHQMLIGGIDDTIAGRFRKKGEYVRVGTHIAPAPEHIERMIDSILLEYSSDLQTYFLDKLAKFHLDFETIHPFCDGNGRIGRVLMNLQLLSLGLPRIIIRNKEKDFYYQAFRDYKERKETKTMGRIVRLAVTESLHKRITYLKGDEIISLSEFIKKNKLSASAVTNAAKKQTIPAFRERGTWKIGAGKNQD
;
A
#
# COMPACT_ATOMS: atom_id res chain seq x y z
N MET A 1 -2.67 17.40 13.21
CA MET A 1 -2.09 17.21 11.86
C MET A 1 -1.56 18.54 11.36
N ASP A 2 -0.47 18.55 10.59
CA ASP A 2 -0.43 19.38 9.39
C ASP A 2 0.66 18.86 8.46
N THR A 3 0.29 18.15 7.38
CA THR A 3 1.24 17.99 6.27
C THR A 3 1.66 19.40 5.85
N SER A 4 2.96 19.71 5.95
CA SER A 4 3.42 21.07 5.67
C SER A 4 2.99 21.53 4.28
N LYS A 5 2.71 22.82 4.13
CA LYS A 5 2.35 23.44 2.84
C LYS A 5 3.36 23.10 1.74
N SER A 6 4.65 22.98 2.09
CA SER A 6 5.71 22.57 1.15
C SER A 6 5.57 21.13 0.65
N ILE A 7 5.22 20.18 1.52
CA ILE A 7 5.02 18.78 1.14
C ILE A 7 3.73 18.64 0.31
N LYS A 8 2.64 19.31 0.72
CA LYS A 8 1.37 19.36 -0.04
C LYS A 8 1.63 19.84 -1.48
N LYS A 9 2.31 20.99 -1.62
CA LYS A 9 2.67 21.57 -2.92
C LYS A 9 3.52 20.61 -3.76
N ARG A 10 4.47 19.92 -3.14
CA ARG A 10 5.33 18.98 -3.86
C ARG A 10 4.57 17.78 -4.43
N ILE A 11 3.71 17.15 -3.63
CA ILE A 11 2.89 16.02 -4.09
C ILE A 11 1.92 16.48 -5.17
N GLN A 12 1.33 17.68 -5.04
CA GLN A 12 0.49 18.27 -6.08
C GLN A 12 1.24 18.45 -7.41
N LEU A 13 2.48 18.97 -7.38
CA LEU A 13 3.30 19.13 -8.58
C LEU A 13 3.65 17.78 -9.22
N LEU A 14 4.00 16.77 -8.41
CA LEU A 14 4.27 15.43 -8.93
C LEU A 14 3.01 14.80 -9.53
N LYS A 15 1.87 14.95 -8.87
CA LYS A 15 0.58 14.46 -9.39
C LYS A 15 0.23 15.13 -10.72
N ALA A 16 0.34 16.45 -10.81
CA ALA A 16 0.08 17.19 -12.05
C ALA A 16 0.98 16.71 -13.20
N LYS A 17 2.27 16.49 -12.91
CA LYS A 17 3.22 15.94 -13.89
C LYS A 17 2.87 14.51 -14.30
N TYR A 18 2.50 13.66 -13.35
CA TYR A 18 2.02 12.31 -13.62
C TYR A 18 0.75 12.31 -14.49
N ASP A 19 -0.23 13.16 -14.15
CA ASP A 19 -1.49 13.27 -14.89
C ASP A 19 -1.28 13.78 -16.32
N ALA A 20 -0.32 14.67 -16.56
CA ALA A 20 0.05 15.11 -17.89
C ALA A 20 0.76 14.00 -18.69
N LEU A 21 1.68 13.27 -18.07
CA LEU A 21 2.50 12.26 -18.74
C LEU A 21 1.77 10.95 -19.03
N LYS A 22 0.70 10.62 -18.29
CA LYS A 22 0.00 9.34 -18.43
C LYS A 22 -0.92 9.24 -19.66
N GLN A 23 -1.32 10.37 -20.24
CA GLN A 23 -2.25 10.40 -21.36
C GLN A 23 -1.69 9.60 -22.55
N GLY A 24 -2.44 8.60 -23.01
CA GLY A 24 -2.02 7.74 -24.13
C GLY A 24 -0.94 6.69 -23.76
N LYS A 25 -0.66 6.50 -22.46
CA LYS A 25 0.31 5.53 -21.94
C LYS A 25 -0.31 4.59 -20.90
N GLU A 26 -1.60 4.34 -21.03
CA GLU A 26 -2.39 3.49 -20.12
C GLU A 26 -1.87 2.04 -20.12
N SER A 27 -1.45 1.52 -21.27
CA SER A 27 -0.86 0.19 -21.39
C SER A 27 0.46 0.06 -20.62
N LEU A 28 1.33 1.07 -20.69
CA LEU A 28 2.56 1.12 -19.92
C LEU A 28 2.28 1.14 -18.41
N LEU A 29 1.30 1.92 -17.98
CA LEU A 29 0.91 1.95 -16.57
C LEU A 29 0.34 0.62 -16.11
N ALA A 30 -0.47 -0.06 -16.93
CA ALA A 30 -0.97 -1.40 -16.63
C ALA A 30 0.19 -2.40 -16.45
N MET A 31 1.18 -2.38 -17.34
CA MET A 31 2.38 -3.23 -17.22
C MET A 31 3.18 -2.93 -15.95
N ILE A 32 3.39 -1.65 -15.61
CA ILE A 32 4.07 -1.26 -14.36
C ILE A 32 3.31 -1.80 -13.13
N ASP A 33 1.99 -1.70 -13.18
CA ASP A 33 1.09 -2.13 -12.13
C ASP A 33 1.09 -3.66 -11.95
N GLU A 34 1.17 -4.43 -13.04
CA GLU A 34 1.27 -5.90 -13.07
C GLU A 34 2.61 -6.38 -12.51
N VAL A 35 3.74 -5.81 -12.95
CA VAL A 35 5.07 -6.22 -12.46
C VAL A 35 5.29 -5.93 -10.97
N GLU A 36 4.49 -5.03 -10.38
CA GLU A 36 4.53 -4.72 -8.95
C GLU A 36 3.67 -5.65 -8.09
N VAL A 37 2.76 -6.44 -8.67
CA VAL A 37 1.86 -7.32 -7.90
C VAL A 37 2.64 -8.27 -6.99
N PRO A 38 3.66 -9.02 -7.46
CA PRO A 38 4.41 -9.92 -6.58
C PRO A 38 5.14 -9.19 -5.45
N GLU A 39 5.73 -8.02 -5.72
CA GLU A 39 6.40 -7.23 -4.68
C GLU A 39 5.40 -6.71 -3.63
N ASN A 40 4.21 -6.29 -4.06
CA ASN A 40 3.15 -5.84 -3.16
C ASN A 40 2.63 -6.98 -2.28
N VAL A 41 2.32 -8.13 -2.88
CA VAL A 41 1.87 -9.34 -2.18
C VAL A 41 2.91 -9.80 -1.15
N TYR A 42 4.17 -9.94 -1.56
CA TYR A 42 5.27 -10.33 -0.68
C TYR A 42 5.38 -9.38 0.53
N ASN A 43 5.44 -8.07 0.29
CA ASN A 43 5.61 -7.12 1.39
C ASN A 43 4.41 -7.11 2.34
N SER A 44 3.19 -7.19 1.80
CA SER A 44 1.97 -7.19 2.60
C SER A 44 1.84 -8.47 3.44
N ASN A 45 2.11 -9.65 2.88
CA ASN A 45 2.04 -10.90 3.64
C ASN A 45 3.19 -11.02 4.65
N ALA A 46 4.39 -10.57 4.31
CA ALA A 46 5.54 -10.62 5.23
C ALA A 46 5.38 -9.68 6.45
N ILE A 47 4.62 -8.58 6.32
CA ILE A 47 4.23 -7.75 7.47
C ILE A 47 3.38 -8.56 8.45
N GLU A 48 2.51 -9.44 7.95
CA GLU A 48 1.70 -10.40 8.74
C GLU A 48 2.47 -11.69 9.10
N ASN A 49 3.81 -11.67 8.99
CA ASN A 49 4.71 -12.78 9.34
C ASN A 49 4.69 -13.99 8.40
N SER A 50 4.23 -13.85 7.15
CA SER A 50 4.53 -14.86 6.13
C SER A 50 6.04 -15.04 5.96
N THR A 51 6.44 -16.29 5.73
CA THR A 51 7.82 -16.74 5.57
C THR A 51 8.27 -16.77 4.11
N LEU A 52 7.35 -16.62 3.16
CA LEU A 52 7.65 -16.60 1.73
C LEU A 52 8.66 -15.51 1.38
N THR A 53 9.67 -15.89 0.60
CA THR A 53 10.55 -14.91 -0.05
C THR A 53 9.87 -14.25 -1.24
N LEU A 54 10.41 -13.12 -1.71
CA LEU A 54 9.93 -12.48 -2.93
C LEU A 54 10.03 -13.43 -4.14
N LYS A 55 11.10 -14.22 -4.23
CA LYS A 55 11.30 -15.17 -5.32
C LYS A 55 10.28 -16.30 -5.29
N GLU A 56 9.96 -16.83 -4.12
CA GLU A 56 8.89 -17.84 -3.99
C GLU A 56 7.52 -17.26 -4.31
N THR A 57 7.25 -16.02 -3.87
CA THR A 57 6.01 -15.31 -4.21
C THR A 57 5.89 -15.12 -5.73
N GLU A 58 6.96 -14.71 -6.42
CA GLU A 58 7.01 -14.59 -7.88
C GLU A 58 6.73 -15.95 -8.56
N LYS A 59 7.38 -17.04 -8.10
CA LYS A 59 7.13 -18.39 -8.62
C LYS A 59 5.67 -18.84 -8.48
N ILE A 60 5.08 -18.62 -7.29
CA ILE A 60 3.69 -18.98 -7.01
C ILE A 60 2.71 -18.23 -7.92
N LEU A 61 2.95 -16.95 -8.14
CA LEU A 61 2.02 -16.07 -8.87
C LEU A 61 2.20 -16.13 -10.39
N LEU A 62 3.45 -16.23 -10.87
CA LEU A 62 3.78 -16.11 -12.30
C LEU A 62 3.99 -17.47 -12.97
N GLU A 63 4.63 -18.42 -12.27
CA GLU A 63 5.00 -19.73 -12.82
C GLU A 63 4.00 -20.83 -12.43
N GLN A 64 3.08 -20.53 -11.49
CA GLN A 64 2.20 -21.51 -10.83
C GLN A 64 2.95 -22.67 -10.16
N GLU A 65 4.24 -22.49 -9.88
CA GLU A 65 5.10 -23.46 -9.22
C GLU A 65 5.04 -23.30 -7.69
N VAL A 66 4.99 -24.42 -6.98
CA VAL A 66 5.03 -24.45 -5.51
C VAL A 66 6.10 -25.43 -5.06
N SER A 67 7.05 -24.94 -4.24
CA SER A 67 8.03 -25.80 -3.57
C SER A 67 7.35 -26.65 -2.50
N ARG A 68 7.80 -27.89 -2.31
CA ARG A 68 7.23 -28.82 -1.29
C ARG A 68 7.33 -28.31 0.14
N ALA A 69 8.28 -27.41 0.43
CA ALA A 69 8.50 -26.86 1.77
C ALA A 69 7.55 -25.71 2.14
N VAL A 70 6.75 -25.20 1.18
CA VAL A 70 5.88 -24.05 1.39
C VAL A 70 4.52 -24.48 1.97
N SER A 71 4.04 -23.75 2.97
CA SER A 71 2.71 -23.95 3.54
C SER A 71 1.61 -23.71 2.52
N VAL A 72 0.66 -24.64 2.41
CA VAL A 72 -0.53 -24.50 1.56
C VAL A 72 -1.28 -23.21 1.89
N ARG A 73 -1.40 -22.86 3.18
CA ARG A 73 -2.04 -21.61 3.62
C ARG A 73 -1.35 -20.39 3.00
N GLU A 74 -0.02 -20.32 3.07
CA GLU A 74 0.73 -19.17 2.53
C GLU A 74 0.60 -19.06 1.00
N VAL A 75 0.48 -20.19 0.28
CA VAL A 75 0.18 -20.18 -1.16
C VAL A 75 -1.19 -19.54 -1.42
N PHE A 76 -2.22 -19.93 -0.66
CA PHE A 76 -3.55 -19.31 -0.78
C PHE A 76 -3.52 -17.83 -0.40
N GLU A 77 -2.82 -17.45 0.67
CA GLU A 77 -2.67 -16.05 1.08
C GLU A 77 -2.00 -15.19 0.00
N ALA A 78 -0.97 -15.73 -0.68
CA ALA A 78 -0.33 -15.04 -1.80
C ALA A 78 -1.29 -14.90 -3.00
N LYS A 79 -1.90 -16.00 -3.44
CA LYS A 79 -2.81 -16.02 -4.60
C LYS A 79 -4.06 -15.17 -4.38
N ASN A 80 -4.68 -15.26 -3.21
CA ASN A 80 -5.87 -14.51 -2.89
C ASN A 80 -5.58 -13.01 -2.79
N LEU A 81 -4.46 -12.61 -2.16
CA LEU A 81 -4.10 -11.20 -2.10
C LEU A 81 -3.78 -10.63 -3.50
N ALA A 82 -3.10 -11.39 -4.36
CA ALA A 82 -2.89 -10.98 -5.76
C ALA A 82 -4.23 -10.73 -6.47
N ARG A 83 -5.16 -11.70 -6.37
CA ARG A 83 -6.52 -11.58 -6.92
C ARG A 83 -7.26 -10.33 -6.40
N VAL A 84 -7.12 -10.01 -5.12
CA VAL A 84 -7.73 -8.83 -4.50
C VAL A 84 -7.11 -7.52 -5.03
N ILE A 85 -5.78 -7.48 -5.18
CA ILE A 85 -5.06 -6.30 -5.71
C ILE A 85 -5.42 -6.04 -7.17
N GLU A 86 -5.60 -7.09 -7.96
CA GLU A 86 -5.91 -7.03 -9.38
C GLU A 86 -7.40 -6.88 -9.66
N TYR A 87 -8.24 -7.00 -8.63
CA TYR A 87 -9.68 -6.94 -8.77
C TYR A 87 -10.13 -5.59 -9.34
N LYS A 88 -10.82 -5.67 -10.48
CA LYS A 88 -11.49 -4.54 -11.13
C LYS A 88 -12.98 -4.89 -11.23
N ARG A 89 -13.85 -3.94 -10.90
CA ARG A 89 -15.29 -4.10 -11.14
C ARG A 89 -15.52 -4.10 -12.66
N ASN A 90 -16.53 -4.87 -13.10
CA ASN A 90 -16.97 -4.88 -14.50
C ASN A 90 -17.21 -3.45 -15.01
N ASN A 91 -16.98 -3.22 -16.31
CA ASN A 91 -17.13 -1.91 -16.98
C ASN A 91 -16.14 -0.82 -16.54
N HIS A 92 -14.96 -1.19 -16.03
CA HIS A 92 -13.90 -0.26 -15.60
C HIS A 92 -14.33 0.76 -14.53
N GLN A 93 -15.43 0.50 -13.82
CA GLN A 93 -15.87 1.36 -12.72
C GLN A 93 -14.87 1.27 -11.57
N ARG A 94 -14.57 2.43 -10.97
CA ARG A 94 -13.76 2.48 -9.75
C ARG A 94 -14.57 1.83 -8.63
N LEU A 95 -13.93 0.91 -7.90
CA LEU A 95 -14.54 0.29 -6.74
C LEU A 95 -14.64 1.35 -5.62
N GLU A 96 -15.85 1.61 -5.15
CA GLU A 96 -16.08 2.60 -4.10
C GLU A 96 -15.74 2.02 -2.72
N LEU A 97 -15.36 2.89 -1.79
CA LEU A 97 -15.12 2.50 -0.41
C LEU A 97 -16.47 2.40 0.32
N THR A 98 -17.11 1.23 0.24
CA THR A 98 -18.36 0.92 0.94
C THR A 98 -18.19 -0.30 1.83
N LYS A 99 -19.08 -0.48 2.79
CA LYS A 99 -19.09 -1.64 3.69
C LYS A 99 -19.16 -2.95 2.90
N GLU A 100 -20.02 -3.01 1.89
CA GLU A 100 -20.23 -4.16 1.03
C GLU A 100 -18.96 -4.52 0.25
N ASN A 101 -18.26 -3.50 -0.27
CA ASN A 101 -17.00 -3.72 -0.98
C ASN A 101 -15.87 -4.15 -0.03
N ILE A 102 -15.81 -3.60 1.19
CA ILE A 102 -14.85 -4.04 2.21
C ILE A 102 -15.05 -5.53 2.51
N VAL A 103 -16.31 -5.95 2.70
CA VAL A 103 -16.69 -7.33 2.97
C VAL A 103 -16.41 -8.24 1.77
N LEU A 104 -16.71 -7.79 0.55
CA LEU A 104 -16.41 -8.53 -0.69
C LEU A 104 -14.91 -8.77 -0.87
N LEU A 105 -14.08 -7.74 -0.71
CA LEU A 105 -12.62 -7.87 -0.82
C LEU A 105 -12.08 -8.82 0.26
N HIS A 106 -12.66 -8.79 1.46
CA HIS A 106 -12.33 -9.73 2.52
C HIS A 106 -12.73 -11.17 2.18
N GLN A 107 -13.91 -11.40 1.59
CA GLN A 107 -14.31 -12.72 1.07
C GLN A 107 -13.30 -13.27 0.08
N MET A 108 -12.84 -12.44 -0.86
CA MET A 108 -11.85 -12.83 -1.86
C MET A 108 -10.47 -13.13 -1.24
N LEU A 109 -10.11 -12.43 -0.16
CA LEU A 109 -8.85 -12.60 0.53
C LEU A 109 -8.80 -13.91 1.34
N ILE A 110 -9.85 -14.21 2.10
CA ILE A 110 -9.87 -15.32 3.06
C ILE A 110 -10.55 -16.58 2.51
N GLY A 111 -11.33 -16.45 1.43
CA GLY A 111 -12.00 -17.59 0.80
C GLY A 111 -11.03 -18.70 0.40
N GLY A 112 -11.40 -19.94 0.73
CA GLY A 112 -10.54 -21.12 0.56
C GLY A 112 -9.41 -21.27 1.58
N ILE A 113 -9.19 -20.30 2.47
CA ILE A 113 -8.33 -20.44 3.66
C ILE A 113 -9.21 -20.81 4.86
N ASP A 114 -10.24 -20.00 5.12
CA ASP A 114 -11.25 -20.27 6.14
C ASP A 114 -12.60 -19.64 5.73
N ASP A 115 -13.43 -20.42 5.06
CA ASP A 115 -14.72 -19.97 4.57
C ASP A 115 -15.73 -19.67 5.69
N THR A 116 -15.46 -20.10 6.93
CA THR A 116 -16.35 -19.83 8.07
C THR A 116 -16.30 -18.38 8.53
N ILE A 117 -15.20 -17.67 8.24
CA ILE A 117 -14.96 -16.27 8.60
C ILE A 117 -14.83 -15.34 7.39
N ALA A 118 -14.67 -15.90 6.19
CA ALA A 118 -14.57 -15.12 4.96
C ALA A 118 -15.82 -14.23 4.76
N GLY A 119 -15.61 -13.01 4.27
CA GLY A 119 -16.71 -12.13 3.86
C GLY A 119 -17.73 -11.76 4.93
N ARG A 120 -17.33 -11.68 6.21
CA ARG A 120 -18.20 -11.17 7.28
C ARG A 120 -17.40 -10.57 8.41
N PHE A 121 -17.99 -9.60 9.12
CA PHE A 121 -17.42 -9.11 10.37
C PHE A 121 -17.47 -10.17 11.48
N ARG A 122 -16.69 -9.93 12.54
CA ARG A 122 -16.71 -10.75 13.75
C ARG A 122 -18.11 -10.75 14.38
N LYS A 123 -18.55 -11.93 14.83
CA LYS A 123 -19.80 -12.15 15.55
C LYS A 123 -19.57 -12.07 17.06
N LYS A 124 -20.67 -11.96 17.81
CA LYS A 124 -20.64 -12.03 19.29
C LYS A 124 -19.86 -13.27 19.74
N GLY A 125 -18.89 -13.06 20.64
CA GLY A 125 -17.97 -14.11 21.12
C GLY A 125 -16.66 -14.25 20.33
N GLU A 126 -16.55 -13.69 19.13
CA GLU A 126 -15.33 -13.72 18.32
C GLU A 126 -14.41 -12.53 18.71
N TYR A 127 -13.72 -12.62 19.85
CA TYR A 127 -12.76 -11.63 20.30
C TYR A 127 -11.37 -11.88 19.69
N VAL A 128 -10.73 -10.82 19.20
CA VAL A 128 -9.40 -10.90 18.58
C VAL A 128 -8.40 -10.08 19.38
N ARG A 129 -7.21 -10.65 19.57
CA ARG A 129 -6.05 -9.98 20.17
C ARG A 129 -5.22 -9.32 19.08
N VAL A 130 -4.91 -8.04 19.27
CA VAL A 130 -4.04 -7.23 18.40
C VAL A 130 -2.80 -6.83 19.19
N GLY A 131 -1.69 -7.53 18.94
CA GLY A 131 -0.44 -7.33 19.68
C GLY A 131 -0.61 -7.60 21.19
N THR A 132 -0.58 -6.58 22.02
CA THR A 132 -0.71 -6.68 23.50
C THR A 132 -2.11 -6.34 24.02
N HIS A 133 -3.13 -6.28 23.17
CA HIS A 133 -4.46 -5.79 23.56
C HIS A 133 -5.60 -6.52 22.85
N ILE A 134 -6.83 -6.32 23.31
CA ILE A 134 -8.04 -6.86 22.69
C ILE A 134 -8.68 -5.79 21.79
N ALA A 135 -9.11 -6.18 20.59
CA ALA A 135 -9.87 -5.33 19.68
C ALA A 135 -11.25 -4.98 20.27
N PRO A 136 -11.93 -3.92 19.78
CA PRO A 136 -13.29 -3.60 20.18
C PRO A 136 -14.23 -4.80 20.09
N ALA A 137 -15.24 -4.80 20.96
CA ALA A 137 -16.23 -5.86 21.03
C ALA A 137 -16.99 -5.98 19.69
N PRO A 138 -17.25 -7.21 19.19
CA PRO A 138 -17.91 -7.43 17.91
C PRO A 138 -19.23 -6.68 17.70
N GLU A 139 -19.98 -6.47 18.78
CA GLU A 139 -21.27 -5.79 18.82
C GLU A 139 -21.21 -4.32 18.37
N HIS A 140 -20.01 -3.72 18.36
CA HIS A 140 -19.82 -2.33 17.98
C HIS A 140 -19.26 -2.16 16.56
N ILE A 141 -18.81 -3.24 15.90
CA ILE A 141 -18.07 -3.16 14.64
C ILE A 141 -18.86 -2.43 13.56
N GLU A 142 -20.10 -2.85 13.30
CA GLU A 142 -20.99 -2.26 12.29
C GLU A 142 -21.05 -0.73 12.42
N ARG A 143 -21.41 -0.25 13.62
CA ARG A 143 -21.51 1.18 13.93
C ARG A 143 -20.17 1.90 13.79
N MET A 144 -19.08 1.28 14.21
CA MET A 144 -17.74 1.88 14.10
C MET A 144 -17.29 2.00 12.65
N ILE A 145 -17.56 0.98 11.82
CA ILE A 145 -17.28 1.00 10.37
C ILE A 145 -18.09 2.11 9.70
N ASP A 146 -19.40 2.20 9.98
CA ASP A 146 -20.25 3.27 9.46
C ASP A 146 -19.73 4.65 9.86
N SER A 147 -19.31 4.81 11.11
CA SER A 147 -18.75 6.07 11.62
C SER A 147 -17.49 6.49 10.87
N ILE A 148 -16.55 5.57 10.62
CA ILE A 148 -15.27 5.94 9.96
C ILE A 148 -15.46 6.16 8.46
N LEU A 149 -16.42 5.49 7.82
CA LEU A 149 -16.80 5.72 6.43
C LEU A 149 -17.45 7.10 6.27
N LEU A 150 -18.36 7.45 7.18
CA LEU A 150 -19.00 8.77 7.21
C LEU A 150 -17.98 9.88 7.49
N GLU A 151 -17.09 9.70 8.46
CA GLU A 151 -16.03 10.66 8.76
C GLU A 151 -15.12 10.87 7.54
N TYR A 152 -14.69 9.78 6.89
CA TYR A 152 -13.83 9.86 5.72
C TYR A 152 -14.47 10.60 4.54
N SER A 153 -15.76 10.36 4.29
CA SER A 153 -16.49 10.94 3.16
C SER A 153 -16.98 12.37 3.40
N SER A 154 -17.30 12.75 4.65
CA SER A 154 -17.78 14.10 4.99
C SER A 154 -16.67 15.11 5.27
N ASP A 155 -15.45 14.67 5.61
CA ASP A 155 -14.33 15.58 5.81
C ASP A 155 -13.81 16.11 4.47
N LEU A 156 -14.18 17.35 4.13
CA LEU A 156 -13.72 18.03 2.91
C LEU A 156 -12.48 18.92 3.13
N GLN A 157 -12.10 19.19 4.38
CA GLN A 157 -11.10 20.20 4.72
C GLN A 157 -9.71 19.60 4.92
N THR A 158 -9.65 18.42 5.54
CA THR A 158 -8.38 17.77 5.81
C THR A 158 -7.74 17.29 4.50
N TYR A 159 -6.43 17.44 4.42
CA TYR A 159 -5.67 16.97 3.28
C TYR A 159 -5.85 15.47 3.06
N PHE A 160 -6.12 15.05 1.83
CA PHE A 160 -6.59 13.71 1.52
C PHE A 160 -5.67 12.57 2.00
N LEU A 161 -4.34 12.75 1.98
CA LEU A 161 -3.41 11.73 2.50
C LEU A 161 -3.47 11.62 4.02
N ASP A 162 -3.77 12.71 4.70
CA ASP A 162 -3.91 12.71 6.15
C ASP A 162 -5.24 12.03 6.55
N LYS A 163 -6.33 12.27 5.81
CA LYS A 163 -7.62 11.55 5.98
C LYS A 163 -7.48 10.05 5.74
N LEU A 164 -6.81 9.66 4.66
CA LEU A 164 -6.55 8.27 4.31
C LEU A 164 -5.69 7.58 5.38
N ALA A 165 -4.64 8.26 5.88
CA ALA A 165 -3.81 7.74 6.96
C ALA A 165 -4.63 7.53 8.26
N LYS A 166 -5.52 8.47 8.59
CA LYS A 166 -6.42 8.33 9.74
C LYS A 166 -7.40 7.17 9.54
N PHE A 167 -8.08 7.09 8.41
CA PHE A 167 -9.01 5.99 8.09
C PHE A 167 -8.33 4.63 8.26
N HIS A 168 -7.12 4.47 7.75
CA HIS A 168 -6.37 3.22 7.89
C HIS A 168 -6.04 2.89 9.35
N LEU A 169 -5.64 3.89 10.15
CA LEU A 169 -5.41 3.71 11.59
C LEU A 169 -6.70 3.31 12.34
N ASP A 170 -7.83 3.93 12.00
CA ASP A 170 -9.12 3.62 12.60
C ASP A 170 -9.61 2.22 12.23
N PHE A 171 -9.52 1.85 10.95
CA PHE A 171 -9.90 0.53 10.46
C PHE A 171 -9.12 -0.59 11.17
N GLU A 172 -7.81 -0.45 11.29
CA GLU A 172 -6.96 -1.41 12.01
C GLU A 172 -7.26 -1.43 13.52
N THR A 173 -7.68 -0.30 14.09
CA THR A 173 -8.08 -0.22 15.50
C THR A 173 -9.41 -0.94 15.75
N ILE A 174 -10.37 -0.83 14.83
CA ILE A 174 -11.64 -1.58 14.89
C ILE A 174 -11.38 -3.08 14.76
N HIS A 175 -10.44 -3.45 13.88
CA HIS A 175 -10.06 -4.84 13.60
C HIS A 175 -11.31 -5.71 13.33
N PRO A 176 -12.09 -5.38 12.28
CA PRO A 176 -13.45 -5.87 12.11
C PRO A 176 -13.56 -7.37 11.75
N PHE A 177 -12.47 -8.01 11.34
CA PHE A 177 -12.43 -9.41 10.88
C PHE A 177 -11.66 -10.31 11.84
N CYS A 178 -11.90 -11.63 11.79
CA CYS A 178 -11.13 -12.61 12.56
C CYS A 178 -9.67 -12.73 12.10
N ASP A 179 -9.43 -12.58 10.80
CA ASP A 179 -8.11 -12.58 10.16
C ASP A 179 -8.15 -11.60 8.97
N GLY A 180 -6.99 -11.22 8.43
CA GLY A 180 -6.89 -10.46 7.18
C GLY A 180 -7.00 -8.95 7.33
N ASN A 181 -7.19 -8.42 8.54
CA ASN A 181 -7.35 -6.98 8.79
C ASN A 181 -6.21 -6.15 8.20
N GLY A 182 -4.95 -6.45 8.55
CA GLY A 182 -3.76 -5.78 8.03
C GLY A 182 -3.71 -5.72 6.50
N ARG A 183 -3.98 -6.88 5.86
CA ARG A 183 -3.95 -7.04 4.41
C ARG A 183 -5.06 -6.23 3.74
N ILE A 184 -6.29 -6.32 4.25
CA ILE A 184 -7.42 -5.53 3.75
C ILE A 184 -7.19 -4.03 4.00
N GLY A 185 -6.69 -3.64 5.17
CA GLY A 185 -6.40 -2.24 5.49
C GLY A 185 -5.46 -1.59 4.47
N ARG A 186 -4.43 -2.33 4.02
CA ARG A 186 -3.50 -1.88 2.95
C ARG A 186 -4.15 -1.90 1.56
N VAL A 187 -5.03 -2.85 1.28
CA VAL A 187 -5.83 -2.86 0.03
C VAL A 187 -6.75 -1.64 -0.03
N LEU A 188 -7.49 -1.34 1.05
CA LEU A 188 -8.38 -0.17 1.13
C LEU A 188 -7.61 1.14 0.99
N MET A 189 -6.41 1.21 1.59
CA MET A 189 -5.50 2.34 1.41
C MET A 189 -5.18 2.58 -0.08
N ASN A 190 -4.84 1.53 -0.82
CA ASN A 190 -4.58 1.61 -2.25
C ASN A 190 -5.85 1.93 -3.05
N LEU A 191 -7.01 1.42 -2.65
CA LEU A 191 -8.28 1.73 -3.28
C LEU A 191 -8.61 3.22 -3.20
N GLN A 192 -8.41 3.82 -2.02
CA GLN A 192 -8.58 5.26 -1.80
C GLN A 192 -7.58 6.10 -2.62
N LEU A 193 -6.34 5.65 -2.80
CA LEU A 193 -5.38 6.35 -3.67
C LEU A 193 -5.81 6.31 -5.14
N LEU A 194 -6.24 5.14 -5.62
CA LEU A 194 -6.72 4.95 -6.99
C LEU A 194 -7.97 5.79 -7.28
N SER A 195 -8.89 5.92 -6.31
CA SER A 195 -10.08 6.77 -6.45
C SER A 195 -9.72 8.26 -6.59
N LEU A 196 -8.59 8.68 -6.03
CA LEU A 196 -8.01 10.03 -6.15
C LEU A 196 -7.11 10.19 -7.41
N GLY A 197 -7.01 9.16 -8.25
CA GLY A 197 -6.17 9.17 -9.44
C GLY A 197 -4.67 9.18 -9.13
N LEU A 198 -4.28 8.64 -7.98
CA LEU A 198 -2.88 8.39 -7.60
C LEU A 198 -2.51 6.92 -7.84
N PRO A 199 -1.23 6.62 -8.08
CA PRO A 199 -0.78 5.24 -8.22
C PRO A 199 -0.83 4.49 -6.89
N ARG A 200 -0.85 3.15 -6.97
CA ARG A 200 -0.72 2.27 -5.80
C ARG A 200 0.62 2.48 -5.11
N ILE A 201 0.67 2.17 -3.83
CA ILE A 201 1.87 2.18 -3.00
C ILE A 201 2.13 0.81 -2.39
N ILE A 202 3.39 0.58 -2.04
CA ILE A 202 3.85 -0.63 -1.34
C ILE A 202 4.39 -0.21 0.02
N ILE A 203 3.71 -0.64 1.09
CA ILE A 203 4.26 -0.55 2.45
C ILE A 203 5.24 -1.71 2.62
N ARG A 204 6.50 -1.39 2.90
CA ARG A 204 7.56 -2.40 2.82
C ARG A 204 7.78 -3.09 4.15
N ASN A 205 7.95 -4.40 4.10
CA ASN A 205 8.22 -5.22 5.29
C ASN A 205 9.50 -4.78 6.02
N LYS A 206 10.53 -4.33 5.27
CA LYS A 206 11.76 -3.75 5.85
C LYS A 206 11.52 -2.51 6.72
N GLU A 207 10.37 -1.86 6.59
CA GLU A 207 9.99 -0.65 7.32
C GLU A 207 8.85 -0.92 8.32
N LYS A 208 8.53 -2.20 8.59
CA LYS A 208 7.38 -2.60 9.41
C LYS A 208 7.40 -2.03 10.83
N ASP A 209 8.58 -1.85 11.42
CA ASP A 209 8.67 -1.33 12.79
C ASP A 209 8.18 0.12 12.88
N PHE A 210 8.47 0.93 11.86
CA PHE A 210 8.00 2.31 11.78
C PHE A 210 6.50 2.36 11.47
N TYR A 211 6.01 1.42 10.65
CA TYR A 211 4.58 1.22 10.43
C TYR A 211 3.83 0.82 11.71
N TYR A 212 4.39 -0.11 12.50
CA TYR A 212 3.83 -0.49 13.80
C TYR A 212 3.93 0.62 14.85
N GLN A 213 4.97 1.45 14.80
CA GLN A 213 5.05 2.65 15.64
C GLN A 213 3.86 3.59 15.40
N ALA A 214 3.40 3.72 14.16
CA ALA A 214 2.27 4.59 13.84
C ALA A 214 0.97 4.15 14.53
N PHE A 215 0.72 2.83 14.66
CA PHE A 215 -0.44 2.34 15.43
C PHE A 215 -0.28 2.58 16.93
N ARG A 216 0.94 2.44 17.48
CA ARG A 216 1.22 2.77 18.89
C ARG A 216 0.96 4.25 19.18
N ASP A 217 1.51 5.14 18.36
CA ASP A 217 1.32 6.59 18.46
C ASP A 217 -0.17 6.96 18.41
N TYR A 218 -0.91 6.35 17.47
CA TYR A 218 -2.34 6.59 17.34
C TYR A 218 -3.13 6.08 18.54
N LYS A 219 -2.78 4.91 19.05
CA LYS A 219 -3.48 4.34 20.19
C LYS A 219 -3.26 5.14 21.47
N GLU A 220 -2.01 5.46 21.78
CA GLU A 220 -1.62 6.09 23.05
C GLU A 220 -1.96 7.59 23.07
N ARG A 221 -1.81 8.27 21.93
CA ARG A 221 -1.84 9.73 21.86
C ARG A 221 -2.80 10.29 20.81
N LYS A 222 -3.52 9.43 20.08
CA LYS A 222 -4.35 9.82 18.90
C LYS A 222 -3.54 10.57 17.83
N GLU A 223 -2.23 10.33 17.79
CA GLU A 223 -1.34 10.96 16.83
C GLU A 223 -1.32 10.21 15.48
N THR A 224 -1.65 10.92 14.41
CA THR A 224 -1.68 10.37 13.04
C THR A 224 -0.42 10.71 12.21
N LYS A 225 0.51 11.49 12.78
CA LYS A 225 1.64 12.09 12.06
C LYS A 225 2.57 11.05 11.45
N THR A 226 2.83 9.95 12.17
CA THR A 226 3.71 8.86 11.76
C THR A 226 3.12 8.13 10.55
N MET A 227 1.85 7.71 10.60
CA MET A 227 1.18 7.08 9.45
C MET A 227 1.11 8.03 8.26
N GLY A 228 0.74 9.30 8.48
CA GLY A 228 0.73 10.30 7.43
C GLY A 228 2.09 10.45 6.76
N ARG A 229 3.20 10.35 7.51
CA ARG A 229 4.56 10.40 6.93
C ARG A 229 4.84 9.19 6.06
N ILE A 230 4.46 7.99 6.50
CA ILE A 230 4.62 6.74 5.74
C ILE A 230 3.90 6.86 4.39
N VAL A 231 2.61 7.20 4.43
CA VAL A 231 1.78 7.34 3.22
C VAL A 231 2.36 8.39 2.27
N ARG A 232 2.77 9.57 2.78
CA ARG A 232 3.34 10.64 1.94
C ARG A 232 4.63 10.21 1.23
N LEU A 233 5.52 9.53 1.94
CA LEU A 233 6.78 9.05 1.35
C LEU A 233 6.49 7.97 0.30
N ALA A 234 5.60 7.02 0.60
CA ALA A 234 5.25 5.95 -0.32
C ALA A 234 4.55 6.46 -1.59
N VAL A 235 3.63 7.44 -1.47
CA VAL A 235 2.97 8.09 -2.61
C VAL A 235 3.98 8.88 -3.45
N THR A 236 4.88 9.62 -2.81
CA THR A 236 5.93 10.37 -3.51
C THR A 236 6.85 9.43 -4.30
N GLU A 237 7.22 8.30 -3.69
CA GLU A 237 8.07 7.28 -4.30
C GLU A 237 7.38 6.64 -5.52
N SER A 238 6.11 6.27 -5.37
CA SER A 238 5.33 5.70 -6.45
C SER A 238 5.17 6.68 -7.62
N LEU A 239 4.89 7.97 -7.33
CA LEU A 239 4.84 9.02 -8.34
C LEU A 239 6.17 9.19 -9.07
N HIS A 240 7.31 9.20 -8.36
CA HIS A 240 8.62 9.28 -9.00
C HIS A 240 8.85 8.11 -9.95
N LYS A 241 8.57 6.88 -9.51
CA LYS A 241 8.66 5.69 -10.37
C LYS A 241 7.84 5.85 -11.64
N ARG A 242 6.54 6.15 -11.51
CA ARG A 242 5.65 6.32 -12.67
C ARG A 242 6.14 7.42 -13.61
N ILE A 243 6.53 8.57 -13.08
CA ILE A 243 7.04 9.70 -13.88
C ILE A 243 8.31 9.30 -14.64
N THR A 244 9.25 8.60 -14.01
CA THR A 244 10.48 8.13 -14.66
C THR A 244 10.18 7.18 -15.82
N TYR A 245 9.33 6.18 -15.61
CA TYR A 245 8.90 5.28 -16.69
C TYR A 245 8.17 6.01 -17.81
N LEU A 246 7.23 6.90 -17.47
CA LEU A 246 6.42 7.61 -18.47
C LEU A 246 7.26 8.58 -19.32
N LYS A 247 8.39 9.07 -18.82
CA LYS A 247 9.35 9.85 -19.60
C LYS A 247 10.20 8.99 -20.54
N GLY A 248 10.28 7.69 -20.30
CA GLY A 248 11.23 6.80 -20.96
C GLY A 248 12.67 7.15 -20.57
N ASP A 249 12.90 7.56 -19.32
CA ASP A 249 14.25 7.76 -18.80
C ASP A 249 14.96 6.40 -18.68
N GLU A 250 16.26 6.34 -18.94
CA GLU A 250 17.08 5.17 -18.60
C GLU A 250 17.10 5.00 -17.08
N ILE A 251 16.69 3.83 -16.58
CA ILE A 251 16.61 3.55 -15.15
C ILE A 251 17.85 2.77 -14.72
N ILE A 252 18.67 3.41 -13.87
CA ILE A 252 19.88 2.79 -13.31
C ILE A 252 19.76 2.63 -11.79
N SER A 253 20.63 1.80 -11.21
CA SER A 253 20.70 1.68 -9.75
C SER A 253 21.19 2.99 -9.12
N LEU A 254 20.73 3.30 -7.90
CA LEU A 254 21.19 4.50 -7.20
C LEU A 254 22.70 4.45 -6.95
N SER A 255 23.26 3.26 -6.68
CA SER A 255 24.70 3.05 -6.52
C SER A 255 25.48 3.40 -7.78
N GLU A 256 24.97 3.00 -8.94
CA GLU A 256 25.57 3.34 -10.24
C GLU A 256 25.47 4.85 -10.52
N PHE A 257 24.32 5.46 -10.26
CA PHE A 257 24.13 6.91 -10.40
C PHE A 257 25.12 7.69 -9.53
N ILE A 258 25.33 7.25 -8.28
CA ILE A 258 26.31 7.84 -7.36
C ILE A 258 27.72 7.76 -7.94
N LYS A 259 28.11 6.58 -8.47
CA LYS A 259 29.43 6.35 -9.07
C LYS A 259 29.65 7.21 -10.32
N LYS A 260 28.68 7.23 -11.25
CA LYS A 260 28.75 7.99 -12.50
C LYS A 260 28.90 9.49 -12.27
N ASN A 261 28.22 10.02 -11.25
CA ASN A 261 28.20 11.46 -10.95
C ASN A 261 29.16 11.86 -9.82
N LYS A 262 30.00 10.93 -9.31
CA LYS A 262 30.95 11.17 -8.21
C LYS A 262 30.31 11.83 -6.98
N LEU A 263 29.12 11.38 -6.60
CA LEU A 263 28.33 11.96 -5.50
C LEU A 263 28.63 11.27 -4.16
N SER A 264 28.26 11.92 -3.05
CA SER A 264 28.29 11.29 -1.72
C SER A 264 27.19 10.25 -1.59
N ALA A 265 27.57 8.99 -1.38
CA ALA A 265 26.63 7.87 -1.24
C ALA A 265 25.64 8.08 -0.08
N SER A 266 26.13 8.58 1.06
CA SER A 266 25.29 8.88 2.23
C SER A 266 24.29 10.00 1.94
N ALA A 267 24.74 11.09 1.31
CA ALA A 267 23.87 12.22 0.98
C ALA A 267 22.74 11.81 0.01
N VAL A 268 23.08 11.09 -1.06
CA VAL A 268 22.11 10.65 -2.08
C VAL A 268 21.15 9.60 -1.51
N THR A 269 21.64 8.65 -0.71
CA THR A 269 20.78 7.64 -0.06
C THR A 269 19.81 8.29 0.92
N ASN A 270 20.26 9.28 1.70
CA ASN A 270 19.40 10.02 2.61
C ASN A 270 18.36 10.86 1.85
N ALA A 271 18.75 11.45 0.72
CA ALA A 271 17.83 12.16 -0.15
C ALA A 271 16.77 11.23 -0.74
N ALA A 272 17.15 10.02 -1.18
CA ALA A 272 16.21 8.99 -1.65
C ALA A 272 15.21 8.58 -0.56
N LYS A 273 15.68 8.30 0.66
CA LYS A 273 14.82 7.95 1.81
C LYS A 273 13.87 9.08 2.21
N LYS A 274 14.35 10.33 2.19
CA LYS A 274 13.52 11.53 2.41
C LYS A 274 12.68 11.91 1.19
N GLN A 275 12.80 11.13 0.12
CA GLN A 275 12.13 11.33 -1.15
C GLN A 275 12.43 12.69 -1.76
N THR A 276 13.55 13.37 -1.48
CA THR A 276 13.91 14.71 -1.99
C THR A 276 14.52 14.72 -3.39
N ILE A 277 14.81 13.54 -3.93
CA ILE A 277 15.21 13.29 -5.33
C ILE A 277 14.24 12.29 -5.97
N PRO A 278 14.19 12.17 -7.32
CA PRO A 278 13.26 11.27 -8.01
C PRO A 278 13.71 9.80 -7.97
N ALA A 279 14.10 9.32 -6.79
CA ALA A 279 14.52 7.94 -6.56
C ALA A 279 13.35 7.10 -6.04
N PHE A 280 13.31 5.85 -6.45
CA PHE A 280 12.28 4.88 -6.09
C PHE A 280 12.88 3.49 -5.97
N ARG A 281 12.16 2.56 -5.34
CA ARG A 281 12.63 1.18 -5.22
C ARG A 281 11.88 0.24 -6.14
N GLU A 282 12.62 -0.75 -6.62
CA GLU A 282 12.10 -1.92 -7.33
C GLU A 282 12.72 -3.16 -6.72
N ARG A 283 11.88 -4.11 -6.28
CA ARG A 283 12.33 -5.34 -5.62
C ARG A 283 13.29 -5.03 -4.47
N GLY A 284 12.96 -3.97 -3.72
CA GLY A 284 13.77 -3.47 -2.60
C GLY A 284 15.08 -2.72 -2.95
N THR A 285 15.43 -2.58 -4.23
CA THR A 285 16.66 -1.87 -4.68
C THR A 285 16.34 -0.44 -5.08
N TRP A 286 17.10 0.55 -4.57
CA TRP A 286 16.95 1.95 -4.98
C TRP A 286 17.44 2.17 -6.41
N LYS A 287 16.62 2.85 -7.20
CA LYS A 287 16.85 3.22 -8.59
C LYS A 287 16.49 4.70 -8.82
N ILE A 288 16.97 5.24 -9.93
CA ILE A 288 16.72 6.61 -10.36
C ILE A 288 16.82 6.69 -11.90
N GLY A 289 16.07 7.60 -12.51
CA GLY A 289 16.26 7.91 -13.93
C GLY A 289 17.55 8.68 -14.15
N ALA A 290 18.41 8.22 -15.05
CA ALA A 290 19.64 8.91 -15.45
C ALA A 290 19.37 10.18 -16.30
N GLY A 291 18.11 10.39 -16.72
CA GLY A 291 17.74 11.35 -17.76
C GLY A 291 18.14 10.81 -19.15
N LYS A 292 17.44 11.24 -20.22
CA LYS A 292 17.97 11.00 -21.56
C LYS A 292 19.27 11.78 -21.70
N ASN A 293 20.35 11.13 -22.14
CA ASN A 293 21.44 11.85 -22.78
C ASN A 293 20.78 12.65 -23.91
N GLN A 294 20.86 13.99 -23.84
CA GLN A 294 20.65 14.81 -25.02
C GLN A 294 21.92 14.63 -25.85
N ASP A 295 21.94 13.58 -26.66
CA ASP A 295 22.82 13.50 -27.82
C ASP A 295 22.15 14.22 -29.00
#